data_AF-X1TEZ3-F1
#
_entry.id   AF-X1TEZ3-F1
#
_cell.length_a   1.000
_cell.length_b   1.000
_cell.length_c   1.000
_cell.angle_alpha   90.00
_cell.angle_beta   90.00
_cell.angle_gamma   90.00
#
_symmetry.space_group_name_H-M   'P 1'
#
loop_
_entity.id
_entity.type
_entity.pdbx_description
1 polymer ?
#
loop_
_entity_poly.entity_id
_entity_poly.type
_entity_poly.pdbx_seq_one_letter_code
_entity_poly.pdbx_strand_id
1 'polypeptide(L)'
;VTADLAFYAYRDMQSCDWRPFIKAAVERNPVSVQMVDSKSLEEVYRWLQQMQSVSIYDGKRLAQPDEVANYGTGDGLEKAFLLASIIRQRSPQQDIRITVDNDDVVLKGRGEYRFASAKGLKKEVHISPAGTVSTTG
;
A
#
# COMPACT_ATOMS: atom_id res chain seq x y z
N VAL A 1 2.61 -8.23 28.54
CA VAL A 1 3.14 -8.00 27.18
C VAL A 1 2.01 -8.23 26.17
N THR A 2 0.92 -7.47 26.32
CA THR A 2 -0.38 -7.79 25.67
C THR A 2 -1.03 -6.57 25.02
N ALA A 3 -0.56 -5.36 25.35
CA ALA A 3 -1.08 -4.11 24.80
C ALA A 3 -0.55 -3.83 23.38
N ASP A 4 0.72 -4.16 23.07
CA ASP A 4 1.31 -3.88 21.77
C ASP A 4 0.64 -4.65 20.61
N LEU A 5 0.19 -5.87 20.85
CA LEU A 5 -0.50 -6.70 19.84
C LEU A 5 -1.88 -6.15 19.47
N ALA A 6 -2.55 -5.45 20.39
CA ALA A 6 -3.88 -4.88 20.16
C ALA A 6 -3.84 -3.67 19.20
N PHE A 7 -2.77 -2.85 19.25
CA PHE A 7 -2.59 -1.73 18.32
C PHE A 7 -2.29 -2.20 16.89
N TYR A 8 -1.53 -3.29 16.72
CA TYR A 8 -1.29 -3.90 15.41
C TYR A 8 -2.57 -4.49 14.77
N ALA A 9 -3.49 -4.99 15.59
CA ALA A 9 -4.78 -5.49 15.11
C ALA A 9 -5.72 -4.36 14.67
N TYR A 10 -5.64 -3.20 15.33
CA TYR A 10 -6.56 -2.09 15.05
C TYR A 10 -6.17 -1.28 13.81
N ARG A 11 -4.89 -1.27 13.39
CA ARG A 11 -4.40 -0.59 12.16
C ARG A 11 -4.77 0.90 12.09
N ASP A 12 -4.89 1.60 13.20
CA ASP A 12 -5.10 3.06 13.15
C ASP A 12 -3.80 3.76 12.76
N MET A 13 -3.71 4.10 11.47
CA MET A 13 -2.53 4.70 10.88
C MET A 13 -2.30 6.14 11.34
N GLN A 14 -3.22 6.76 12.08
CA GLN A 14 -2.97 8.05 12.69
C GLN A 14 -2.00 7.97 13.87
N SER A 15 -2.11 6.92 14.68
CA SER A 15 -1.42 6.82 15.97
C SER A 15 -0.38 5.71 16.04
N CYS A 16 -0.37 4.77 15.10
CA CYS A 16 0.57 3.65 15.12
C CYS A 16 1.81 3.88 14.26
N ASP A 17 2.84 3.07 14.53
CA ASP A 17 3.98 2.92 13.62
C ASP A 17 3.54 2.20 12.34
N TRP A 18 3.79 2.80 11.19
CA TRP A 18 3.41 2.24 9.89
C TRP A 18 4.33 1.11 9.44
N ARG A 19 5.58 1.05 9.96
CA ARG A 19 6.61 0.14 9.45
C ARG A 19 6.17 -1.32 9.46
N PRO A 20 5.52 -1.85 10.54
CA PRO A 20 5.07 -3.24 10.54
C PRO A 20 3.95 -3.52 9.54
N PHE A 21 3.03 -2.56 9.33
CA PHE A 21 1.99 -2.67 8.29
C PHE A 21 2.61 -2.71 6.89
N ILE A 22 3.52 -1.78 6.59
CA ILE A 22 4.15 -1.67 5.27
C ILE A 22 5.00 -2.90 4.98
N LYS A 23 5.76 -3.38 5.98
CA LYS A 23 6.55 -4.60 5.86
C LYS A 23 5.65 -5.79 5.50
N ALA A 24 4.52 -5.96 6.19
CA ALA A 24 3.55 -7.00 5.87
C ALA A 24 2.98 -6.84 4.45
N ALA A 25 2.59 -5.63 4.05
CA ALA A 25 2.01 -5.35 2.74
C ALA A 25 2.95 -5.71 1.58
N VAL A 26 4.24 -5.42 1.74
CA VAL A 26 5.26 -5.65 0.71
C VAL A 26 5.79 -7.09 0.72
N GLU A 27 5.89 -7.75 1.87
CA GLU A 27 6.51 -9.09 2.00
C GLU A 27 5.52 -10.26 1.86
N ARG A 28 4.23 -10.09 2.19
CA ARG A 28 3.30 -11.23 2.40
C ARG A 28 2.36 -11.56 1.23
N ASN A 29 2.58 -11.10 0.01
CA ASN A 29 1.57 -11.23 -1.06
C ASN A 29 1.89 -12.21 -2.21
N PRO A 30 1.48 -13.48 -2.11
CA PRO A 30 1.47 -14.43 -3.24
C PRO A 30 0.14 -14.52 -4.00
N VAL A 31 -0.95 -13.83 -3.61
CA VAL A 31 -2.29 -14.03 -4.21
C VAL A 31 -2.62 -13.04 -5.33
N SER A 32 -2.07 -11.82 -5.33
CA SER A 32 -2.26 -10.83 -6.41
C SER A 32 -1.47 -11.15 -7.69
N VAL A 33 -0.51 -12.07 -7.61
CA VAL A 33 0.47 -12.39 -8.67
C VAL A 33 -0.20 -13.08 -9.85
N GLN A 34 -1.02 -14.12 -9.60
CA GLN A 34 -1.59 -14.92 -10.69
C GLN A 34 -2.57 -14.12 -11.56
N MET A 35 -3.30 -13.17 -10.96
CA MET A 35 -4.24 -12.31 -11.70
C MET A 35 -3.56 -11.26 -12.57
N VAL A 36 -2.29 -10.94 -12.29
CA VAL A 36 -1.56 -9.86 -12.95
C VAL A 36 -0.24 -10.28 -13.59
N ASP A 37 0.13 -11.56 -13.55
CA ASP A 37 1.45 -12.04 -13.95
C ASP A 37 1.82 -11.65 -15.40
N SER A 38 0.84 -11.66 -16.30
CA SER A 38 0.97 -11.25 -17.70
C SER A 38 0.79 -9.75 -17.96
N LYS A 39 0.39 -8.95 -16.96
CA LYS A 39 0.10 -7.52 -17.09
C LYS A 39 1.35 -6.68 -16.87
N SER A 40 1.58 -5.68 -17.70
CA SER A 40 2.52 -4.58 -17.43
C SER A 40 2.11 -3.79 -16.18
N LEU A 41 3.04 -3.02 -15.58
CA LEU A 41 2.72 -2.17 -14.43
C LEU A 41 1.62 -1.15 -14.75
N GLU A 42 1.58 -0.64 -15.99
CA GLU A 42 0.53 0.27 -16.46
C GLU A 42 -0.84 -0.41 -16.54
N GLU A 43 -0.89 -1.68 -16.93
CA GLU A 43 -2.14 -2.45 -16.93
C GLU A 43 -2.62 -2.78 -15.52
N VAL A 44 -1.68 -3.04 -14.60
CA VAL A 44 -1.99 -3.18 -13.16
C VAL A 44 -2.54 -1.87 -12.61
N TYR A 45 -1.89 -0.74 -12.90
CA TYR A 45 -2.36 0.56 -12.46
C TYR A 45 -3.77 0.87 -12.98
N ARG A 46 -4.03 0.64 -14.27
CA ARG A 46 -5.37 0.78 -14.86
C ARG A 46 -6.41 -0.12 -14.19
N TRP A 47 -6.05 -1.35 -13.88
CA TRP A 47 -6.93 -2.26 -13.13
C TRP A 47 -7.26 -1.73 -11.73
N LEU A 48 -6.27 -1.19 -11.00
CA LEU A 48 -6.49 -0.56 -9.69
C LEU A 48 -7.38 0.69 -9.77
N GLN A 49 -7.27 1.46 -10.85
CA GLN A 49 -8.14 2.62 -11.09
C GLN A 49 -9.61 2.23 -11.35
N GLN A 50 -9.85 1.03 -11.86
CA GLN A 50 -11.21 0.51 -12.12
C GLN A 50 -11.89 -0.05 -10.87
N MET A 51 -11.14 -0.39 -9.82
CA MET A 51 -11.70 -0.81 -8.54
C MET A 51 -12.46 0.33 -7.87
N GLN A 52 -13.49 0.01 -7.09
CA GLN A 52 -14.15 1.00 -6.24
C GLN A 52 -13.13 1.64 -5.29
N SER A 53 -13.19 2.97 -5.13
CA SER A 53 -12.26 3.74 -4.31
C SER A 53 -12.75 3.90 -2.88
N VAL A 54 -13.15 2.78 -2.26
CA VAL A 54 -13.67 2.72 -0.90
C VAL A 54 -12.95 1.61 -0.15
N SER A 55 -12.34 1.94 0.98
CA SER A 55 -11.75 0.93 1.87
C SER A 55 -12.84 0.09 2.53
N ILE A 56 -12.57 -1.19 2.77
CA ILE A 56 -13.43 -2.05 3.60
C ILE A 56 -13.36 -1.70 5.10
N TYR A 57 -12.49 -0.76 5.47
CA TYR A 57 -12.34 -0.27 6.84
C TYR A 57 -12.67 1.21 6.93
N ASP A 58 -13.43 1.57 7.97
CA ASP A 58 -13.72 2.96 8.31
C ASP A 58 -12.52 3.69 8.92
N GLY A 59 -12.61 5.02 8.94
CA GLY A 59 -11.60 5.89 9.53
C GLY A 59 -10.24 5.73 8.87
N LYS A 60 -9.18 5.81 9.67
CA LYS A 60 -7.77 5.80 9.21
C LYS A 60 -7.15 4.41 9.19
N ARG A 61 -7.99 3.38 9.19
CA ARG A 61 -7.57 1.99 9.06
C ARG A 61 -7.32 1.62 7.61
N LEU A 62 -6.33 0.77 7.34
CA LEU A 62 -6.00 0.34 5.99
C LEU A 62 -6.19 -1.17 5.79
N ALA A 63 -6.73 -1.54 4.64
CA ALA A 63 -6.74 -2.90 4.11
C ALA A 63 -5.34 -3.29 3.64
N GLN A 64 -4.99 -4.56 3.81
CA GLN A 64 -3.78 -5.14 3.22
C GLN A 64 -3.99 -5.40 1.73
N PRO A 65 -2.92 -5.51 0.93
CA PRO A 65 -3.07 -5.64 -0.52
C PRO A 65 -3.86 -6.87 -0.99
N ASP A 66 -3.81 -7.98 -0.26
CA ASP A 66 -4.64 -9.16 -0.52
C ASP A 66 -6.12 -8.87 -0.32
N GLU A 67 -6.48 -8.13 0.72
CA GLU A 67 -7.87 -7.70 0.95
C GLU A 67 -8.36 -6.80 -0.20
N VAL A 68 -7.54 -5.84 -0.64
CA VAL A 68 -7.87 -4.97 -1.78
C VAL A 68 -8.11 -5.80 -3.06
N ALA A 69 -7.22 -6.74 -3.35
CA ALA A 69 -7.33 -7.59 -4.53
C ALA A 69 -8.54 -8.54 -4.45
N ASN A 70 -8.78 -9.17 -3.29
CA ASN A 70 -9.86 -10.15 -3.09
C ASN A 70 -11.24 -9.51 -3.12
N TYR A 71 -11.41 -8.32 -2.52
CA TYR A 71 -12.70 -7.62 -2.49
C TYR A 71 -12.92 -6.71 -3.70
N GLY A 72 -11.87 -6.43 -4.49
CA GLY A 72 -11.97 -5.55 -5.67
C GLY A 72 -12.28 -4.09 -5.34
N THR A 73 -11.94 -3.65 -4.12
CA THR A 73 -12.17 -2.29 -3.62
C THR A 73 -11.05 -1.89 -2.66
N GLY A 74 -10.74 -0.60 -2.62
CA GLY A 74 -9.78 -0.06 -1.67
C GLY A 74 -9.61 1.45 -1.78
N ASP A 75 -9.17 2.09 -0.71
CA ASP A 75 -8.72 3.47 -0.74
C ASP A 75 -7.45 3.64 -1.62
N GLY A 76 -7.20 4.85 -2.13
CA GLY A 76 -6.03 5.12 -2.97
C GLY A 76 -4.70 4.76 -2.32
N LEU A 77 -4.56 4.92 -1.00
CA LEU A 77 -3.35 4.52 -0.29
C LEU A 77 -3.17 3.00 -0.26
N GLU A 78 -4.26 2.25 -0.10
CA GLU A 78 -4.25 0.79 -0.10
C GLU A 78 -3.89 0.25 -1.49
N LYS A 79 -4.45 0.87 -2.54
CA LYS A 79 -4.11 0.59 -3.94
C LYS A 79 -2.64 0.89 -4.25
N ALA A 80 -2.09 1.98 -3.70
CA ALA A 80 -0.68 2.30 -3.83
C ALA A 80 0.21 1.22 -3.18
N PHE A 81 -0.15 0.74 -1.99
CA PHE A 81 0.58 -0.36 -1.35
C PHE A 81 0.50 -1.67 -2.13
N LEU A 82 -0.64 -1.98 -2.75
CA LEU A 82 -0.77 -3.13 -3.65
C LEU A 82 0.10 -2.99 -4.91
N LEU A 83 0.16 -1.81 -5.51
CA LEU A 83 1.07 -1.58 -6.63
C LEU A 83 2.54 -1.70 -6.19
N ALA A 84 2.90 -1.16 -5.02
CA ALA A 84 4.24 -1.26 -4.46
C ALA A 84 4.67 -2.71 -4.22
N SER A 85 3.77 -3.56 -3.69
CA SER A 85 4.07 -4.98 -3.47
C SER A 85 4.35 -5.70 -4.78
N ILE A 86 3.56 -5.42 -5.83
CA ILE A 86 3.77 -6.00 -7.18
C ILE A 86 5.11 -5.52 -7.78
N ILE A 87 5.45 -4.23 -7.64
CA ILE A 87 6.73 -3.68 -8.10
C ILE A 87 7.90 -4.38 -7.40
N ARG A 88 7.84 -4.52 -6.06
CA ARG A 88 8.89 -5.17 -5.26
C ARG A 88 9.02 -6.64 -5.58
N GLN A 89 7.91 -7.33 -5.83
CA GLN A 89 7.97 -8.73 -6.24
C GLN A 89 8.68 -8.91 -7.58
N ARG A 90 8.36 -8.08 -8.58
CA ARG A 90 8.97 -8.14 -9.91
C ARG A 90 10.40 -7.60 -9.93
N SER A 91 10.74 -6.73 -8.99
CA SER A 91 12.05 -6.11 -8.88
C SER A 91 12.40 -5.88 -7.40
N PRO A 92 12.91 -6.93 -6.71
CA PRO A 92 13.15 -6.92 -5.26
C PRO A 92 14.18 -5.92 -4.74
N GLN A 93 14.84 -5.17 -5.62
CA GLN A 93 15.79 -4.13 -5.26
C GLN A 93 15.34 -2.74 -5.73
N GLN A 94 14.13 -2.61 -6.28
CA GLN A 94 13.62 -1.32 -6.70
C GLN A 94 13.35 -0.44 -5.48
N ASP A 95 13.90 0.77 -5.52
CA ASP A 95 13.61 1.85 -4.58
C ASP A 95 12.19 2.34 -4.80
N ILE A 96 11.42 2.48 -3.72
CA ILE A 96 10.03 2.96 -3.79
C ILE A 96 9.81 4.05 -2.75
N ARG A 97 9.17 5.14 -3.16
CA ARG A 97 8.63 6.17 -2.27
C ARG A 97 7.14 6.28 -2.44
N ILE A 98 6.41 6.37 -1.33
CA ILE A 98 4.98 6.68 -1.33
C ILE A 98 4.81 7.93 -0.49
N THR A 99 4.30 8.98 -1.10
CA THR A 99 3.93 10.22 -0.43
C THR A 99 2.42 10.28 -0.34
N VAL A 100 1.91 10.51 0.86
CA VAL A 100 0.50 10.74 1.14
C VAL A 100 0.39 12.14 1.71
N ASP A 101 -0.40 12.99 1.05
CA ASP A 101 -0.72 14.33 1.54
C ASP A 101 -2.23 14.58 1.44
N ASN A 102 -2.92 14.34 2.56
CA ASN A 102 -4.38 14.35 2.67
C ASN A 102 -5.05 13.36 1.71
N ASP A 103 -5.50 13.87 0.55
CA ASP A 103 -6.23 13.16 -0.47
C ASP A 103 -5.38 12.77 -1.68
N ASP A 104 -4.14 13.28 -1.80
CA ASP A 104 -3.22 12.89 -2.85
C ASP A 104 -2.26 11.81 -2.38
N VAL A 105 -2.16 10.71 -3.13
CA VAL A 105 -1.21 9.63 -2.91
C VAL A 105 -0.36 9.46 -4.16
N VAL A 106 0.95 9.59 -4.02
CA VAL A 106 1.91 9.43 -5.11
C VAL A 106 2.88 8.30 -4.79
N LEU A 107 2.88 7.25 -5.62
CA LEU A 107 3.90 6.20 -5.62
C LEU A 107 4.95 6.51 -6.68
N LYS A 108 6.22 6.59 -6.28
CA LYS A 108 7.38 6.73 -7.16
C LYS A 108 8.25 5.48 -7.07
N GLY A 109 8.55 4.91 -8.24
CA GLY A 109 9.61 3.93 -8.46
C GLY A 109 10.36 4.33 -9.73
N ARG A 110 10.46 3.43 -10.72
CA ARG A 110 10.87 3.81 -12.09
C ARG A 110 9.85 4.70 -12.80
N GLY A 111 8.57 4.60 -12.40
CA GLY A 111 7.47 5.46 -12.86
C GLY A 111 6.83 6.20 -11.69
N GLU A 112 5.84 7.05 -11.99
CA GLU A 112 5.03 7.78 -11.02
C GLU A 112 3.56 7.41 -11.21
N TYR A 113 2.89 7.02 -10.12
CA TYR A 113 1.49 6.59 -10.12
C TYR A 113 0.72 7.35 -9.04
N ARG A 114 -0.45 7.88 -9.40
CA ARG A 114 -1.26 8.71 -8.49
C ARG A 114 -2.59 8.07 -8.15
N PHE A 115 -3.02 8.23 -6.91
CA PHE A 115 -4.32 7.79 -6.42
C PHE A 115 -4.93 8.86 -5.51
N ALA A 116 -6.26 8.92 -5.48
CA ALA A 116 -6.99 9.74 -4.52
C ALA A 116 -7.31 8.92 -3.26
N SER A 117 -7.10 9.50 -2.08
CA SER A 117 -7.40 8.89 -0.78
C SER A 117 -8.46 9.67 -0.02
N ALA A 118 -9.34 8.97 0.69
CA ALA A 118 -10.31 9.56 1.63
C ALA A 118 -9.81 9.50 3.08
N LYS A 119 -8.60 8.97 3.34
CA LYS A 119 -8.10 8.71 4.70
C LYS A 119 -7.59 9.99 5.40
N GLY A 120 -7.29 11.05 4.65
CA GLY A 120 -6.83 12.32 5.21
C GLY A 120 -5.54 12.16 6.04
N LEU A 121 -4.64 11.32 5.56
CA LEU A 121 -3.35 11.02 6.20
C LEU A 121 -2.25 11.89 5.60
N LYS A 122 -1.20 12.14 6.37
CA LYS A 122 0.03 12.74 5.85
C LYS A 122 1.21 11.87 6.27
N LYS A 123 1.95 11.35 5.30
CA LYS A 123 3.10 10.48 5.54
C LYS A 123 3.97 10.37 4.30
N GLU A 124 5.27 10.34 4.49
CA GLU A 124 6.21 9.82 3.50
C GLU A 124 6.68 8.44 3.93
N VAL A 125 6.66 7.49 3.00
CA VAL A 125 7.13 6.12 3.15
C VAL A 125 8.26 5.89 2.16
N HIS A 126 9.37 5.34 2.62
CA HIS A 126 10.47 4.91 1.78
C HIS A 126 10.77 3.43 2.02
N ILE A 127 10.81 2.67 0.93
CA ILE A 127 11.22 1.26 0.91
C ILE A 127 12.52 1.20 0.12
N SER A 128 13.62 0.98 0.82
CA SER A 128 14.94 0.95 0.21
C SER A 128 15.14 -0.30 -0.64
N PRO A 129 16.17 -0.36 -1.51
CA PRO A 129 16.55 -1.56 -2.25
C PRO A 129 16.74 -2.78 -1.35
N ALA A 130 17.29 -2.58 -0.13
CA ALA A 130 17.51 -3.62 0.87
C ALA A 130 16.22 -4.10 1.58
N GLY A 131 15.07 -3.50 1.29
CA GLY A 131 13.79 -3.82 1.93
C GLY A 131 13.58 -3.13 3.29
N THR A 132 14.49 -2.24 3.69
CA THR A 132 14.31 -1.42 4.89
C THR A 132 13.20 -0.41 4.66
N VAL A 133 12.24 -0.35 5.59
CA VAL A 133 11.15 0.61 5.58
C VAL A 133 11.45 1.75 6.54
N SER A 134 11.38 2.98 6.06
CA SER A 134 11.37 4.19 6.87
C SER A 134 10.14 5.04 6.56
N THR A 135 9.71 5.82 7.55
CA THR A 135 8.56 6.72 7.41
C THR A 135 8.85 8.08 8.05
N THR A 136 8.35 9.17 7.49
CA THR A 136 8.50 10.53 8.02
C THR A 136 7.17 11.29 7.88
N GLY A 137 6.92 12.25 8.76
CA GLY A 137 5.66 13.01 8.85
C GLY A 137 4.81 12.59 10.02
#